data_AF-A0A099EU01-F1
#
_entry.id   AF-A0A099EU01-F1
#
_cell.length_a   1.000
_cell.length_b   1.000
_cell.length_c   1.000
_cell.angle_alpha   90.00
_cell.angle_beta   90.00
_cell.angle_gamma   90.00
#
_symmetry.space_group_name_H-M   'P 1'
#
loop_
_entity.id
_entity.type
_entity.pdbx_description
1 polymer ?
#
loop_
_entity_poly.entity_id
_entity_poly.type
_entity_poly.pdbx_seq_one_letter_code
_entity_poly.pdbx_strand_id
1 'polypeptide(L)'
;TPPAAQAQGQVVLELNAAADTPTGACRLIVVTTNRLPQGLRRAAWQVAIFDRDGVVRSLPVLDFGPLIAGKTKVAQFEIPGLGCAQIGRIVVNDVAACEAGDGADLRDACLSGLATQARGGIDFGL
;
A
#
# COMPACT_ATOMS: atom_id res chain seq x y z
N THR A 1 -22.29 -18.21 4.44
CA THR A 1 -21.24 -17.41 5.09
C THR A 1 -21.79 -16.01 5.27
N PRO A 2 -21.85 -15.43 6.48
CA PRO A 2 -22.25 -14.04 6.60
C PRO A 2 -21.25 -13.16 5.82
N PRO A 3 -21.70 -12.08 5.16
CA PRO A 3 -20.77 -11.17 4.51
C PRO A 3 -19.83 -10.62 5.59
N ALA A 4 -18.52 -10.69 5.36
CA ALA A 4 -17.57 -9.98 6.19
C ALA A 4 -18.05 -8.52 6.25
N ALA A 5 -18.44 -8.06 7.45
CA ALA A 5 -18.74 -6.66 7.67
C ALA A 5 -17.55 -5.88 7.13
N GLN A 6 -17.74 -5.19 6.00
CA GLN A 6 -16.69 -4.41 5.39
C GLN A 6 -16.36 -3.35 6.42
N ALA A 7 -15.26 -3.52 7.16
CA ALA A 7 -14.88 -2.60 8.21
C ALA A 7 -14.87 -1.18 7.62
N GLN A 8 -15.85 -0.39 8.07
CA GLN A 8 -16.05 1.00 7.70
C GLN A 8 -15.03 1.82 8.49
N GLY A 9 -14.48 2.88 7.90
CA GLY A 9 -13.48 3.70 8.58
C GLY A 9 -12.04 3.19 8.49
N GLN A 10 -11.70 2.40 7.46
CA GLN A 10 -10.32 1.97 7.22
C GLN A 10 -9.83 2.28 5.80
N VAL A 11 -8.52 2.38 5.64
CA VAL A 11 -7.91 2.28 4.31
C VAL A 11 -7.56 0.82 4.04
N VAL A 12 -7.72 0.38 2.79
CA VAL A 12 -7.28 -0.95 2.34
C VAL A 12 -6.17 -0.78 1.31
N LEU A 13 -5.09 -1.54 1.45
CA LEU A 13 -4.01 -1.65 0.46
C LEU A 13 -3.92 -3.08 -0.05
N GLU A 14 -4.04 -3.28 -1.36
CA GLU A 14 -3.93 -4.58 -2.01
C GLU A 14 -2.75 -4.62 -2.96
N LEU A 15 -1.80 -5.52 -2.72
CA LEU A 15 -0.85 -5.89 -3.75
C LEU A 15 -1.55 -6.80 -4.77
N ASN A 16 -2.00 -6.19 -5.86
CA ASN A 16 -2.83 -6.85 -6.86
C ASN A 16 -1.99 -7.68 -7.83
N ALA A 17 -0.84 -7.14 -8.26
CA ALA A 17 0.10 -7.83 -9.12
C ALA A 17 1.53 -7.30 -8.93
N ALA A 18 2.51 -8.10 -9.34
CA ALA A 18 3.90 -7.71 -9.46
C ALA A 18 4.46 -8.27 -10.77
N ALA A 19 5.23 -7.48 -11.52
CA ALA A 19 5.82 -7.89 -12.79
C ALA A 19 7.21 -7.29 -12.97
N ASP A 20 8.14 -8.09 -13.49
CA ASP A 20 9.48 -7.59 -13.83
C ASP A 20 9.41 -6.56 -14.95
N THR A 21 10.27 -5.55 -14.88
CA THR A 21 10.45 -4.56 -15.93
C THR A 21 11.67 -4.92 -16.79
N PRO A 22 11.76 -4.38 -18.03
CA PRO A 22 12.94 -4.56 -18.87
C PRO A 22 14.25 -4.02 -18.26
N THR A 23 14.15 -3.14 -17.26
CA THR A 23 15.28 -2.55 -16.55
C THR A 23 15.72 -3.35 -15.32
N GLY A 24 15.12 -4.52 -15.07
CA GLY A 24 15.41 -5.35 -13.90
C GLY A 24 14.82 -4.82 -12.59
N ALA A 25 13.83 -3.93 -12.67
CA ALA A 25 13.04 -3.49 -11.52
C ALA A 25 11.80 -4.37 -11.35
N CYS A 26 11.22 -4.37 -10.15
CA CYS A 26 9.90 -4.96 -9.92
C CYS A 26 8.83 -3.88 -9.94
N ARG A 27 7.86 -3.99 -10.85
CA ARG A 27 6.69 -3.12 -10.88
C ARG A 27 5.57 -3.73 -10.05
N LEU A 28 5.13 -3.00 -9.04
CA LEU A 28 3.99 -3.34 -8.21
C LEU A 28 2.73 -2.65 -8.75
N ILE A 29 1.63 -3.38 -8.84
CA ILE A 29 0.29 -2.83 -9.06
C ILE A 29 -0.44 -2.89 -7.72
N VAL A 30 -0.75 -1.74 -7.16
CA VAL A 30 -1.39 -1.62 -5.85
C VAL A 30 -2.77 -1.00 -6.00
N VAL A 31 -3.78 -1.67 -5.44
CA VAL A 31 -5.16 -1.18 -5.39
C VAL A 31 -5.42 -0.68 -3.97
N THR A 32 -5.80 0.58 -3.84
CA THR A 32 -6.18 1.17 -2.55
C THR A 32 -7.64 1.58 -2.55
N THR A 33 -8.31 1.42 -1.42
CA THR A 33 -9.67 1.94 -1.20
C THR A 33 -9.68 2.79 0.06
N ASN A 34 -10.05 4.06 -0.06
CA ASN A 34 -10.29 4.92 1.11
C ASN A 34 -11.71 4.67 1.64
N ARG A 35 -11.86 3.96 2.75
CA ARG A 35 -13.16 3.78 3.44
C ARG A 35 -13.31 4.67 4.66
N LEU A 36 -12.44 5.67 4.84
CA LEU A 36 -12.66 6.74 5.80
C LEU A 36 -13.88 7.57 5.36
N PRO A 37 -14.59 8.23 6.30
CA PRO A 37 -15.74 9.07 5.97
C PRO A 37 -15.36 10.32 5.13
N GLN A 38 -14.07 10.67 5.09
CA GLN A 38 -13.55 11.85 4.42
C GLN A 38 -12.52 11.52 3.34
N GLY A 39 -12.41 12.40 2.35
CA GLY A 39 -11.37 12.31 1.33
C GLY A 39 -10.00 12.73 1.88
N LEU A 40 -8.95 12.14 1.33
CA LEU A 40 -7.56 12.50 1.60
C LEU A 40 -7.01 13.33 0.44
N ARG A 41 -6.42 14.49 0.75
CA ARG A 41 -5.65 15.30 -0.20
C ARG A 41 -4.34 14.63 -0.55
N ARG A 42 -3.73 13.91 0.40
CA ARG A 42 -2.53 13.11 0.20
C ARG A 42 -2.56 11.88 1.08
N ALA A 43 -2.23 10.73 0.51
CA ALA A 43 -2.10 9.47 1.23
C ALA A 43 -0.86 8.72 0.72
N ALA A 44 0.08 8.46 1.63
CA ALA A 44 1.35 7.82 1.32
C ALA A 44 1.79 6.93 2.48
N TRP A 45 2.26 5.73 2.17
CA TRP A 45 2.78 4.78 3.15
C TRP A 45 4.23 4.44 2.81
N GLN A 46 5.09 4.40 3.83
CA GLN A 46 6.40 3.79 3.69
C GLN A 46 6.23 2.27 3.82
N VAL A 47 6.82 1.52 2.89
CA VAL A 47 6.85 0.07 2.95
C VAL A 47 8.28 -0.42 3.08
N ALA A 48 8.50 -1.50 3.81
CA ALA A 48 9.73 -2.27 3.83
C ALA A 48 9.66 -3.40 2.82
N ILE A 49 10.66 -3.46 1.93
CA ILE A 49 10.84 -4.55 0.98
C ILE A 49 11.86 -5.52 1.56
N PHE A 50 11.43 -6.74 1.84
CA PHE A 50 12.29 -7.83 2.29
C PHE A 50 12.62 -8.75 1.12
N ASP A 51 13.88 -9.18 1.02
CA ASP A 51 14.25 -10.25 0.09
C ASP A 51 13.85 -11.64 0.62
N ARG A 52 14.21 -12.69 -0.13
CA ARG A 52 13.89 -14.09 0.20
C ARG A 52 14.60 -14.60 1.45
N ASP A 53 15.68 -13.95 1.88
CA ASP A 53 16.41 -14.26 3.10
C ASP A 53 15.86 -13.49 4.31
N GLY A 54 14.85 -12.64 4.10
CA GLY A 54 14.24 -11.82 5.15
C GLY A 54 15.05 -10.58 5.49
N VAL A 55 15.96 -10.14 4.61
CA VAL A 55 16.75 -8.92 4.80
C VAL A 55 16.02 -7.74 4.16
N VAL A 56 15.95 -6.62 4.88
CA VAL A 56 15.38 -5.37 4.36
C VAL A 56 16.30 -4.81 3.28
N ARG A 57 15.75 -4.57 2.08
CA ARG A 57 16.50 -4.06 0.92
C ARG A 57 16.26 -2.59 0.68
N SER A 58 15.03 -2.12 0.92
CA SER A 58 14.66 -0.72 0.72
C SER A 58 13.40 -0.37 1.52
N LEU A 59 13.22 0.94 1.71
CA LEU A 59 12.08 1.54 2.43
C LEU A 59 11.35 2.58 1.56
N PRO A 60 10.86 2.23 0.35
CA PRO A 60 10.22 3.20 -0.54
C PRO A 60 8.90 3.72 0.06
N VAL A 61 8.55 4.95 -0.34
CA VAL A 61 7.24 5.54 -0.07
C VAL A 61 6.34 5.31 -1.27
N LEU A 62 5.21 4.64 -1.04
CA LEU A 62 4.14 4.49 -2.01
C LEU A 62 3.20 5.69 -1.84
N ASP A 63 3.43 6.75 -2.62
CA ASP A 63 2.59 7.95 -2.61
C ASP A 63 1.43 7.80 -3.60
N PHE A 64 0.22 7.68 -3.05
CA PHE A 64 -1.00 7.59 -3.86
C PHE A 64 -1.59 8.96 -4.16
N GLY A 65 -1.08 10.06 -3.60
CA GLY A 65 -1.68 11.38 -3.74
C GLY A 65 -3.12 11.41 -3.21
N PRO A 66 -4.06 12.09 -3.91
CA PRO A 66 -5.44 12.21 -3.44
C PRO A 66 -6.22 10.89 -3.49
N LEU A 67 -7.00 10.61 -2.44
CA LEU A 67 -7.93 9.48 -2.34
C LEU A 67 -9.33 9.96 -1.92
N ILE A 68 -10.29 9.87 -2.84
CA ILE A 68 -11.69 10.24 -2.58
C ILE A 68 -12.34 9.21 -1.64
N ALA A 69 -13.14 9.68 -0.69
CA ALA A 69 -13.90 8.79 0.21
C ALA A 69 -14.75 7.78 -0.58
N GLY A 70 -14.71 6.52 -0.16
CA GLY A 70 -15.38 5.39 -0.79
C GLY A 70 -14.80 4.94 -2.14
N LYS A 71 -13.83 5.65 -2.71
CA LYS A 71 -13.30 5.35 -4.05
C LYS A 71 -12.11 4.40 -3.98
N THR A 72 -12.09 3.47 -4.94
CA THR A 72 -10.92 2.65 -5.23
C THR A 72 -10.00 3.35 -6.23
N LYS A 73 -8.70 3.32 -5.97
CA LYS A 73 -7.64 3.81 -6.86
C LYS A 73 -6.65 2.68 -7.14
N VAL A 74 -6.19 2.62 -8.38
CA VAL A 74 -5.12 1.70 -8.80
C VAL A 74 -3.90 2.55 -9.11
N ALA A 75 -2.74 2.17 -8.57
CA ALA A 75 -1.47 2.84 -8.80
C ALA A 75 -0.37 1.81 -9.11
N GLN A 76 0.63 2.24 -9.86
CA GLN A 76 1.82 1.44 -10.16
C GLN A 76 3.04 2.08 -9.52
N PHE A 77 3.91 1.25 -8.94
CA PHE A 77 5.16 1.69 -8.32
C PHE A 77 6.30 0.81 -8.83
N GLU A 78 7.45 1.39 -9.13
CA GLU A 78 8.64 0.64 -9.52
C GLU A 78 9.61 0.55 -8.35
N ILE A 79 10.07 -0.66 -8.07
CA ILE A 79 11.10 -0.96 -7.08
C ILE A 79 12.41 -1.20 -7.85
N PRO A 80 13.29 -0.20 -7.94
CA PRO A 80 14.53 -0.33 -8.71
C PRO A 80 15.51 -1.29 -8.03
N GLY A 81 16.34 -1.95 -8.84
CA GLY A 81 17.46 -2.77 -8.36
C GLY A 81 17.09 -4.13 -7.78
N LEU A 82 15.83 -4.55 -7.89
CA LEU A 82 15.34 -5.83 -7.41
C LEU A 82 14.24 -6.36 -8.34
N GLY A 83 14.44 -7.55 -8.92
CA GLY A 83 13.41 -8.26 -9.67
C GLY A 83 12.34 -8.83 -8.73
N CYS A 84 11.13 -9.04 -9.23
CA CYS A 84 10.00 -9.47 -8.41
C CYS A 84 10.22 -10.83 -7.74
N ALA A 85 10.93 -11.75 -8.41
CA ALA A 85 11.28 -13.05 -7.85
C ALA A 85 12.21 -12.98 -6.63
N GLN A 86 12.91 -11.87 -6.44
CA GLN A 86 13.83 -11.65 -5.32
C GLN A 86 13.11 -11.07 -4.09
N ILE A 87 11.86 -10.61 -4.24
CA ILE A 87 11.06 -10.10 -3.12
C ILE A 87 10.45 -11.29 -2.36
N GLY A 88 10.73 -11.36 -1.05
CA GLY A 88 10.09 -12.31 -0.15
C GLY A 88 8.74 -11.82 0.32
N ARG A 89 8.71 -10.61 0.89
CA ARG A 89 7.50 -9.97 1.40
C ARG A 89 7.63 -8.45 1.41
N ILE A 90 6.49 -7.79 1.46
CA ILE A 90 6.37 -6.35 1.62
C ILE A 90 5.60 -6.08 2.91
N VAL A 91 6.05 -5.12 3.70
CA VAL A 91 5.42 -4.75 4.97
C VAL A 91 5.19 -3.24 4.99
N VAL A 92 4.01 -2.79 5.43
CA VAL A 92 3.81 -1.36 5.72
C VAL A 92 4.60 -1.01 6.97
N ASN A 93 5.62 -0.16 6.82
CA ASN A 93 6.50 0.21 7.92
C ASN A 93 6.02 1.46 8.67
N ASP A 94 5.48 2.44 7.94
CA ASP A 94 5.00 3.70 8.51
C ASP A 94 4.00 4.40 7.58
N VAL A 95 3.21 5.33 8.12
CA VAL A 95 2.39 6.26 7.33
C VAL A 95 3.24 7.48 6.99
N ALA A 96 3.69 7.60 5.74
CA ALA A 96 4.53 8.71 5.30
C ALA A 96 3.74 10.04 5.19
N ALA A 97 2.46 9.98 4.80
CA ALA A 97 1.53 11.10 4.82
C ALA A 97 0.09 10.61 4.82
N CYS A 98 -0.79 11.26 5.57
CA CYS A 98 -2.23 11.08 5.47
C CYS A 98 -2.90 12.40 5.85
N GLU A 99 -3.30 13.18 4.85
CA GLU A 99 -3.75 14.55 5.04
C GLU A 99 -5.15 14.73 4.47
N ALA A 100 -6.05 15.31 5.26
CA ALA A 100 -7.38 15.69 4.83
C ALA A 100 -7.38 16.88 3.87
N GLY A 101 -8.53 17.14 3.26
CA GLY A 101 -8.73 18.29 2.37
C GLY A 101 -8.45 19.64 3.02
N ASP A 102 -8.79 19.79 4.30
CA ASP A 102 -8.55 20.98 5.12
C ASP A 102 -7.14 21.05 5.74
N GLY A 103 -6.34 20.00 5.55
CA GLY A 103 -4.99 19.91 6.11
C GLY A 103 -4.86 19.28 7.48
N ALA A 104 -5.95 18.74 8.05
CA ALA A 104 -5.84 17.90 9.23
C ALA A 104 -4.92 16.69 8.96
N ASP A 105 -4.03 16.40 9.92
CA ASP A 105 -3.23 15.17 9.93
C ASP A 105 -4.09 14.00 10.39
N LEU A 106 -4.16 12.96 9.57
CA LEU A 106 -4.95 11.75 9.75
C LEU A 106 -4.08 10.50 9.77
N ARG A 107 -2.76 10.60 10.04
CA ARG A 107 -1.85 9.45 10.10
C ARG A 107 -2.39 8.31 10.97
N ASP A 108 -2.86 8.64 12.18
CA ASP A 108 -3.45 7.65 13.09
C ASP A 108 -4.68 6.96 12.48
N ALA A 109 -5.54 7.68 11.76
CA ALA A 109 -6.70 7.09 11.09
C ALA A 109 -6.32 6.26 9.86
N CYS A 110 -5.23 6.62 9.16
CA CYS A 110 -4.68 5.84 8.06
C CYS A 110 -3.95 4.58 8.51
N LEU A 111 -3.53 4.49 9.78
CA LEU A 111 -2.90 3.31 10.37
C LEU A 111 -3.91 2.45 11.15
N SER A 112 -4.79 3.09 11.92
CA SER A 112 -5.81 2.43 12.75
C SER A 112 -6.80 1.68 11.85
N GLY A 113 -6.71 0.35 11.87
CA GLY A 113 -7.54 -0.51 11.05
C GLY A 113 -7.08 -0.65 9.61
N LEU A 114 -5.89 -0.14 9.25
CA LEU A 114 -5.29 -0.39 7.93
C LEU A 114 -5.33 -1.89 7.61
N ALA A 115 -5.93 -2.24 6.48
CA ALA A 115 -6.00 -3.63 6.04
C ALA A 115 -5.10 -3.83 4.83
N THR A 116 -4.25 -4.85 4.89
CA THR A 116 -3.44 -5.28 3.75
C THR A 116 -3.94 -6.60 3.17
N GLN A 117 -3.74 -6.80 1.88
CA GLN A 117 -4.06 -8.04 1.17
C GLN A 117 -3.15 -8.22 -0.04
N ALA A 118 -2.96 -9.46 -0.47
CA ALA A 118 -2.19 -9.79 -1.66
C ALA A 118 -2.96 -10.81 -2.51
N ARG A 119 -2.85 -10.71 -3.84
CA ARG A 119 -3.40 -11.69 -4.79
C ARG A 119 -2.35 -12.62 -5.39
N GLY A 120 -1.07 -12.22 -5.35
CA GLY A 120 0.04 -12.96 -5.94
C GLY A 120 0.86 -13.74 -4.90
N GLY A 121 2.05 -14.18 -5.31
CA GLY A 121 2.97 -14.94 -4.45
C GLY A 121 3.90 -14.09 -3.57
N ILE A 122 3.75 -12.76 -3.58
CA ILE A 122 4.47 -11.86 -2.69
C ILE A 122 3.52 -11.49 -1.55
N ASP A 123 3.90 -11.82 -0.31
CA ASP A 123 3.12 -11.45 0.86
C ASP A 123 3.11 -9.93 1.07
N PHE A 124 1.97 -9.39 1.50
CA PHE A 124 1.84 -7.96 1.82
C PHE A 124 1.12 -7.76 3.15
N GLY A 125 1.87 -7.27 4.15
CA GLY A 125 1.46 -7.22 5.54
C GLY A 125 1.65 -5.87 6.23
N LEU A 126 1.29 -5.82 7.50
CA LEU A 126 1.69 -4.82 8.49
C LEU A 126 2.88 -5.32 9.32
#